data_AF-A0A258ITI9-F1
#
_entry.id   AF-A0A258ITI9-F1
#
_cell.length_a   1.000
_cell.length_b   1.000
_cell.length_c   1.000
_cell.angle_alpha   90.00
_cell.angle_beta   90.00
_cell.angle_gamma   90.00
#
_symmetry.space_group_name_H-M   'P 1'
#
loop_
_entity.id
_entity.type
_entity.pdbx_description
1 polymer ?
#
loop_
_entity_poly.entity_id
_entity_poly.type
_entity_poly.pdbx_seq_one_letter_code
_entity_poly.pdbx_strand_id
1 'polypeptide(L)'
;MLIVNDSGLAAQGEKAWAETLRTGLVSSDTRRNARIRTVGQRVVRAAGLDNRPWDYAVLIDEAPNAFVLPGGHIGVTVGLLDLVDNDDQLAAVIGHEAGHVVAQHAAERYSQSVTTKLLLGVAGAAAGTSTDLGRNLGSYGGNATKYLFLLPFSRKHELEADRLGVDYMQRAGYRPQESVTLWRKMAALGGASGQPEIASTHPSDASRIAALQAYISSKGW
;
A
#
# COMPACT_ATOMS: atom_id res chain seq x y z
N MET A 1 4.32 11.97 -16.00
CA MET A 1 3.01 12.03 -16.68
C MET A 1 2.19 10.84 -16.20
N LEU A 2 1.03 11.08 -15.60
CA LEU A 2 0.08 10.02 -15.28
C LEU A 2 -0.73 9.70 -16.53
N ILE A 3 -0.77 8.44 -16.94
CA ILE A 3 -1.63 7.98 -18.05
C ILE A 3 -2.92 7.34 -17.54
N VAL A 4 -2.99 7.06 -16.24
CA VAL A 4 -4.16 6.58 -15.50
C VAL A 4 -4.21 7.26 -14.13
N ASN A 5 -5.36 7.21 -13.47
CA ASN A 5 -5.54 7.62 -12.07
C ASN A 5 -6.15 6.44 -11.28
N ASP A 6 -6.41 6.64 -10.00
CA ASP A 6 -7.04 5.65 -9.12
C ASP A 6 -8.34 5.06 -9.69
N SER A 7 -9.22 5.90 -10.26
CA SER A 7 -10.47 5.41 -10.87
C SER A 7 -10.22 4.52 -12.08
N GLY A 8 -9.16 4.79 -12.86
CA GLY A 8 -8.70 3.93 -13.94
C GLY A 8 -8.14 2.59 -13.47
N LEU A 9 -7.72 2.50 -12.20
CA LEU A 9 -7.21 1.28 -11.58
C LEU A 9 -8.23 0.50 -10.76
N ALA A 10 -9.42 1.05 -10.51
CA ALA A 10 -10.44 0.45 -9.65
C ALA A 10 -10.81 -0.98 -10.11
N ALA A 11 -10.99 -1.20 -11.42
CA ALA A 11 -11.29 -2.53 -11.95
C ALA A 11 -10.17 -3.56 -11.72
N GLN A 12 -8.90 -3.13 -11.65
CA GLN A 12 -7.80 -4.01 -11.27
C GLN A 12 -7.76 -4.24 -9.76
N GLY A 13 -8.11 -3.22 -8.96
CA GLY A 13 -8.31 -3.35 -7.52
C GLY A 13 -9.40 -4.35 -7.15
N GLU A 14 -10.56 -4.30 -7.80
CA GLU A 14 -11.65 -5.29 -7.62
C GLU A 14 -11.19 -6.73 -7.91
N LYS A 15 -10.42 -6.91 -9.00
CA LYS A 15 -9.87 -8.23 -9.35
C LYS A 15 -8.86 -8.72 -8.32
N ALA A 16 -7.99 -7.83 -7.87
CA ALA A 16 -7.01 -8.15 -6.84
C ALA A 16 -7.71 -8.50 -5.52
N TRP A 17 -8.73 -7.74 -5.13
CA TRP A 17 -9.55 -8.01 -3.96
C TRP A 17 -10.23 -9.38 -4.03
N ALA A 18 -10.94 -9.66 -5.12
CA ALA A 18 -11.61 -10.95 -5.32
C ALA A 18 -10.62 -12.13 -5.27
N GLU A 19 -9.42 -11.97 -5.83
CA GLU A 19 -8.37 -12.99 -5.76
C GLU A 19 -7.82 -13.14 -4.34
N THR A 20 -7.58 -12.04 -3.61
CA THR A 20 -7.11 -12.09 -2.23
C THR A 20 -8.13 -12.77 -1.31
N LEU A 21 -9.42 -12.50 -1.47
CA LEU A 21 -10.47 -13.19 -0.70
C LEU A 21 -10.54 -14.69 -1.02
N ARG A 22 -10.11 -15.08 -2.22
CA ARG A 22 -10.08 -16.48 -2.66
C ARG A 22 -8.87 -17.24 -2.10
N THR A 23 -7.72 -16.57 -1.98
CA THR A 23 -6.45 -17.21 -1.58
C THR A 23 -6.12 -17.04 -0.10
N GLY A 24 -6.49 -15.90 0.49
CA GLY A 24 -6.39 -15.63 1.93
C GLY A 24 -7.71 -15.99 2.58
N LEU A 25 -7.76 -17.09 3.33
CA LEU A 25 -8.95 -17.51 4.07
C LEU A 25 -9.42 -16.35 4.94
N VAL A 26 -10.59 -15.78 4.66
CA VAL A 26 -11.13 -14.64 5.40
C VAL A 26 -11.46 -15.07 6.82
N SER A 27 -10.96 -14.34 7.82
CA SER A 27 -11.23 -14.63 9.23
C SER A 27 -12.68 -14.35 9.58
N SER A 28 -13.33 -15.27 10.28
CA SER A 28 -14.67 -15.10 10.83
C SER A 28 -14.68 -14.41 12.21
N ASP A 29 -13.51 -14.00 12.73
CA ASP A 29 -13.41 -13.31 14.03
C ASP A 29 -14.08 -11.94 13.96
N THR A 30 -15.24 -11.82 14.61
CA THR A 30 -16.05 -10.60 14.61
C THR A 30 -15.36 -9.43 15.31
N ARG A 31 -14.50 -9.68 16.31
CA ARG A 31 -13.79 -8.63 17.04
C ARG A 31 -12.67 -8.04 16.19
N ARG A 32 -11.84 -8.90 15.59
CA ARG A 32 -10.76 -8.45 14.68
C ARG A 32 -11.34 -7.70 13.47
N ASN A 33 -12.42 -8.21 12.87
CA ASN A 33 -13.10 -7.54 11.76
C ASN A 33 -13.73 -6.18 12.17
N ALA A 34 -14.36 -6.08 13.34
CA ALA A 34 -14.90 -4.81 13.84
C ALA A 34 -13.79 -3.79 14.15
N ARG A 35 -12.66 -4.26 14.68
CA ARG A 35 -11.47 -3.43 14.97
C ARG A 35 -10.92 -2.80 13.69
N ILE A 36 -10.63 -3.59 12.65
CA ILE A 36 -10.10 -3.06 11.39
C ILE A 36 -11.07 -2.09 10.72
N ARG A 37 -12.38 -2.37 10.77
CA ARG A 37 -13.40 -1.49 10.21
C ARG A 37 -13.43 -0.17 10.94
N THR A 38 -13.40 -0.19 12.27
CA THR A 38 -13.45 1.02 13.10
C THR A 38 -12.24 1.92 12.86
N VAL A 39 -11.03 1.34 12.91
CA VAL A 39 -9.79 2.08 12.68
C VAL A 39 -9.70 2.57 11.24
N GLY A 40 -9.94 1.67 10.28
CA GLY A 40 -9.85 1.98 8.87
C GLY A 40 -10.85 3.04 8.41
N GLN A 41 -12.10 3.02 8.89
CA GLN A 41 -13.10 4.06 8.56
C GLN A 41 -12.66 5.45 9.03
N ARG A 42 -12.08 5.55 10.24
CA ARG A 42 -11.58 6.83 10.77
C ARG A 42 -10.43 7.37 9.92
N VAL A 43 -9.47 6.51 9.56
CA VAL A 43 -8.33 6.88 8.73
C VAL A 43 -8.76 7.26 7.31
N VAL A 44 -9.61 6.47 6.67
CA VAL A 44 -10.18 6.73 5.34
C VAL A 44 -10.88 8.09 5.29
N ARG A 45 -11.70 8.39 6.30
CA ARG A 45 -12.36 9.69 6.43
C ARG A 45 -11.36 10.83 6.62
N ALA A 46 -10.36 10.66 7.48
CA ALA A 46 -9.30 11.65 7.69
C ALA A 46 -8.45 11.89 6.43
N ALA A 47 -8.34 10.89 5.56
CA ALA A 47 -7.70 10.96 4.24
C ALA A 47 -8.59 11.57 3.15
N GLY A 48 -9.87 11.86 3.43
CA GLY A 48 -10.82 12.40 2.45
C GLY A 48 -11.25 11.39 1.38
N LEU A 49 -11.21 10.09 1.71
CA LEU A 49 -11.55 9.00 0.80
C LEU A 49 -12.94 8.40 1.07
N ASP A 50 -13.77 9.04 1.89
CA ASP A 50 -15.10 8.58 2.33
C ASP A 50 -16.23 8.84 1.32
N ASN A 51 -15.89 9.36 0.13
CA ASN A 51 -16.81 9.57 -0.99
C ASN A 51 -17.10 8.29 -1.81
N ARG A 52 -16.66 7.12 -1.33
CA ARG A 52 -16.84 5.80 -1.95
C ARG A 52 -17.04 4.73 -0.88
N PRO A 53 -17.69 3.60 -1.20
CA PRO A 53 -17.79 2.47 -0.28
C PRO A 53 -16.41 1.88 0.02
N TRP A 54 -16.28 1.27 1.20
CA TRP A 54 -15.05 0.61 1.64
C TRP A 54 -15.34 -0.76 2.22
N ASP A 55 -14.64 -1.77 1.71
CA ASP A 55 -14.63 -3.12 2.25
C ASP A 55 -13.40 -3.36 3.12
N TYR A 56 -13.58 -4.17 4.16
CA TYR A 56 -12.58 -4.46 5.18
C TYR A 56 -12.56 -5.96 5.42
N ALA A 57 -11.39 -6.60 5.31
CA ALA A 57 -11.24 -8.01 5.62
C ALA A 57 -9.99 -8.29 6.44
N VAL A 58 -10.13 -9.18 7.42
CA VAL A 58 -9.00 -9.82 8.10
C VAL A 58 -8.68 -11.13 7.37
N LEU A 59 -7.43 -11.30 6.98
CA LEU A 59 -6.95 -12.49 6.27
C LEU A 59 -6.21 -13.41 7.25
N ILE A 60 -6.50 -14.72 7.20
CA ILE A 60 -5.78 -15.73 7.99
C ILE A 60 -4.43 -15.99 7.32
N ASP A 61 -3.47 -15.15 7.67
CA ASP A 61 -2.06 -15.27 7.32
C ASP A 61 -1.23 -14.80 8.52
N GLU A 62 -0.21 -15.58 8.87
CA GLU A 62 0.70 -15.30 9.99
C GLU A 62 1.80 -14.30 9.59
N ALA A 63 2.04 -14.11 8.29
CA ALA A 63 2.94 -13.08 7.80
C ALA A 63 2.32 -11.69 8.03
N PRO A 64 2.99 -10.75 8.72
CA PRO A 64 2.47 -9.40 8.90
C PRO A 64 2.35 -8.67 7.56
N ASN A 65 1.12 -8.32 7.17
CA ASN A 65 0.84 -7.55 5.97
C ASN A 65 -0.46 -6.75 6.07
N ALA A 66 -0.53 -5.64 5.35
CA ALA A 66 -1.73 -4.86 5.09
C ALA A 66 -1.64 -4.23 3.70
N PHE A 67 -2.79 -3.91 3.12
CA PHE A 67 -2.86 -3.21 1.85
C PHE A 67 -4.14 -2.39 1.75
N VAL A 68 -4.07 -1.31 0.96
CA VAL A 68 -5.23 -0.51 0.57
C VAL A 68 -5.26 -0.45 -0.96
N LEU A 69 -6.31 -1.01 -1.56
CA LEU A 69 -6.43 -1.07 -3.03
C LEU A 69 -7.32 0.06 -3.56
N PRO A 70 -7.01 0.59 -4.76
CA PRO A 70 -7.98 1.35 -5.54
C PRO A 70 -9.31 0.59 -5.66
N GLY A 71 -10.43 1.31 -5.60
CA GLY A 71 -11.76 0.69 -5.52
C GLY A 71 -12.35 0.67 -4.11
N GLY A 72 -11.52 0.84 -3.07
CA GLY A 72 -11.99 0.97 -1.69
C GLY A 72 -11.89 -0.33 -0.90
N HIS A 73 -10.74 -1.01 -0.94
CA HIS A 73 -10.56 -2.29 -0.25
C HIS A 73 -9.39 -2.21 0.73
N ILE A 74 -9.61 -2.63 1.97
CA ILE A 74 -8.58 -2.71 3.00
C ILE A 74 -8.47 -4.15 3.50
N GLY A 75 -7.29 -4.73 3.32
CA GLY A 75 -6.95 -6.04 3.87
C GLY A 75 -5.88 -5.92 4.94
N VAL A 76 -6.02 -6.70 6.01
CA VAL A 76 -5.05 -6.79 7.11
C VAL A 76 -4.89 -8.26 7.50
N THR A 77 -3.68 -8.75 7.69
CA THR A 77 -3.46 -10.14 8.12
C THR A 77 -3.59 -10.31 9.64
N VAL A 78 -3.89 -11.53 10.08
CA VAL A 78 -3.83 -11.90 11.51
C VAL A 78 -2.45 -11.62 12.08
N GLY A 79 -1.37 -11.96 11.36
CA GLY A 79 0.00 -11.70 11.78
C GLY A 79 0.29 -10.21 12.03
N LEU A 80 -0.28 -9.31 11.22
CA LEU A 80 -0.15 -7.87 11.48
C LEU A 80 -0.94 -7.44 12.73
N LEU A 81 -2.16 -7.96 12.91
CA LEU A 81 -2.96 -7.65 14.10
C LEU A 81 -2.31 -8.14 15.39
N ASP A 82 -1.56 -9.22 15.33
CA ASP A 82 -0.81 -9.79 16.46
C ASP A 82 0.54 -9.08 16.68
N LEU A 83 1.08 -8.39 15.67
CA LEU A 83 2.29 -7.57 15.77
C LEU A 83 2.04 -6.20 16.42
N VAL A 84 0.89 -5.57 16.16
CA VAL A 84 0.56 -4.23 16.65
C VAL A 84 0.05 -4.26 18.10
N ASP A 85 0.56 -3.37 18.95
CA ASP A 85 0.16 -3.34 20.37
C ASP A 85 -1.17 -2.61 20.61
N ASN A 86 -1.52 -1.71 19.70
CA ASN A 86 -2.62 -0.78 19.89
C ASN A 86 -3.20 -0.31 18.54
N ASP A 87 -4.31 0.42 18.61
CA ASP A 87 -5.01 0.91 17.43
C ASP A 87 -4.29 2.08 16.75
N ASP A 88 -3.41 2.81 17.44
CA ASP A 88 -2.57 3.84 16.82
C ASP A 88 -1.57 3.20 15.84
N GLN A 89 -0.96 2.08 16.21
CA GLN A 89 -0.05 1.32 15.33
C GLN A 89 -0.82 0.71 14.15
N LEU A 90 -2.04 0.22 14.35
CA LEU A 90 -2.90 -0.23 13.24
C LEU A 90 -3.30 0.96 12.32
N ALA A 91 -3.57 2.13 12.90
CA ALA A 91 -3.86 3.34 12.14
C ALA A 91 -2.63 3.82 11.35
N ALA A 92 -1.41 3.60 11.86
CA ALA A 92 -0.19 3.96 11.17
C ALA A 92 -0.01 3.20 9.85
N VAL A 93 -0.17 1.87 9.87
CA VAL A 93 -0.07 1.06 8.65
C VAL A 93 -1.19 1.38 7.67
N ILE A 94 -2.45 1.46 8.13
CA ILE A 94 -3.58 1.83 7.25
C ILE A 94 -3.42 3.25 6.70
N GLY A 95 -2.91 4.18 7.51
CA GLY A 95 -2.66 5.57 7.10
C GLY A 95 -1.58 5.67 6.04
N HIS A 96 -0.50 4.91 6.17
CA HIS A 96 0.57 4.81 5.18
C HIS A 96 0.01 4.29 3.84
N GLU A 97 -0.73 3.19 3.85
CA GLU A 97 -1.37 2.62 2.67
C GLU A 97 -2.39 3.58 2.03
N ALA A 98 -3.20 4.29 2.83
CA ALA A 98 -4.09 5.35 2.33
C ALA A 98 -3.30 6.52 1.72
N GLY A 99 -2.10 6.80 2.22
CA GLY A 99 -1.15 7.75 1.64
C GLY A 99 -0.77 7.38 0.20
N HIS A 100 -0.49 6.11 -0.08
CA HIS A 100 -0.21 5.64 -1.45
C HIS A 100 -1.39 5.85 -2.41
N VAL A 101 -2.62 5.63 -1.92
CA VAL A 101 -3.85 5.83 -2.69
C VAL A 101 -4.07 7.32 -2.98
N VAL A 102 -3.99 8.18 -1.96
CA VAL A 102 -4.18 9.63 -2.15
C VAL A 102 -3.11 10.22 -3.09
N ALA A 103 -1.85 9.80 -2.95
CA ALA A 103 -0.76 10.26 -3.79
C ALA A 103 -0.70 9.58 -5.16
N GLN A 104 -1.62 8.64 -5.45
CA GLN A 104 -1.72 7.91 -6.72
C GLN A 104 -0.42 7.18 -7.10
N HIS A 105 0.34 6.68 -6.13
CA HIS A 105 1.66 6.06 -6.37
C HIS A 105 1.55 4.82 -7.26
N ALA A 106 0.47 4.04 -7.12
CA ALA A 106 0.18 2.91 -8.00
C ALA A 106 0.00 3.36 -9.46
N ALA A 107 -0.78 4.41 -9.68
CA ALA A 107 -1.01 4.98 -11.01
C ALA A 107 0.27 5.58 -11.61
N GLU A 108 1.10 6.23 -10.79
CA GLU A 108 2.39 6.75 -11.22
C GLU A 108 3.33 5.63 -11.67
N ARG A 109 3.47 4.58 -10.85
CA ARG A 109 4.27 3.40 -11.18
C ARG A 109 3.77 2.74 -12.47
N TYR A 110 2.45 2.54 -12.60
CA TYR A 110 1.87 1.99 -13.81
C TYR A 110 2.29 2.80 -15.03
N SER A 111 2.13 4.13 -14.93
CA SER A 111 2.47 5.06 -16.00
C SER A 111 3.94 4.99 -16.39
N GLN A 112 4.85 5.00 -15.42
CA GLN A 112 6.28 4.87 -15.64
C GLN A 112 6.63 3.54 -16.33
N SER A 113 5.98 2.44 -15.94
CA SER A 113 6.22 1.12 -16.52
C SER A 113 5.79 1.05 -17.99
N VAL A 114 4.66 1.66 -18.34
CA VAL A 114 4.15 1.72 -19.71
C VAL A 114 5.05 2.61 -20.56
N THR A 115 5.42 3.80 -20.07
CA THR A 115 6.32 4.71 -20.79
C THR A 115 7.68 4.07 -21.06
N THR A 116 8.27 3.40 -20.07
CA THR A 116 9.57 2.72 -20.23
C THR A 116 9.49 1.64 -21.31
N LYS A 117 8.43 0.83 -21.32
CA LYS A 117 8.22 -0.21 -22.33
C LYS A 117 8.03 0.37 -23.73
N LEU A 118 7.23 1.44 -23.86
CA LEU A 118 7.03 2.12 -25.14
C LEU A 118 8.35 2.65 -25.70
N LEU A 119 9.16 3.29 -24.86
CA LEU A 119 10.47 3.82 -25.27
C LEU A 119 11.41 2.70 -25.75
N LEU A 120 11.47 1.59 -25.01
CA LEU A 120 12.26 0.42 -25.40
C LEU A 120 11.76 -0.22 -26.71
N GLY A 121 10.43 -0.25 -26.94
CA GLY A 121 9.86 -0.76 -28.18
C GLY A 121 10.18 0.10 -29.40
N VAL A 122 10.13 1.43 -29.26
CA VAL A 122 10.55 2.36 -30.32
C VAL A 122 12.05 2.21 -30.63
N ALA A 123 12.88 2.10 -29.59
CA ALA A 123 14.31 1.87 -29.76
C ALA A 123 14.62 0.52 -30.44
N GLY A 124 13.91 -0.55 -30.05
CA GLY A 124 14.03 -1.87 -30.68
C GLY A 124 13.63 -1.87 -32.16
N ALA A 125 12.50 -1.22 -32.49
CA ALA A 125 12.04 -1.06 -33.86
C ALA A 125 13.04 -0.26 -34.73
N ALA A 126 13.60 0.83 -34.19
CA ALA A 126 14.64 1.61 -34.86
C ALA A 126 15.95 0.82 -35.05
N ALA A 127 16.26 -0.11 -34.13
CA ALA A 127 17.40 -1.00 -34.22
C ALA A 127 17.16 -2.26 -35.10
N GLY A 128 16.02 -2.37 -35.79
CA GLY A 128 15.67 -3.51 -36.63
C GLY A 128 15.34 -4.80 -35.85
N THR A 129 15.21 -4.70 -34.53
CA THR A 129 14.75 -5.78 -33.65
C THR A 129 13.24 -5.60 -33.45
N SER A 130 12.43 -6.18 -34.33
CA SER A 130 10.98 -6.15 -34.18
C SER A 130 10.59 -6.93 -32.93
N THR A 131 10.51 -6.24 -31.80
CA THR A 131 9.96 -6.78 -30.58
C THR A 131 8.44 -6.73 -30.71
N ASP A 132 7.77 -7.86 -30.41
CA ASP A 132 6.30 -8.04 -30.37
C ASP A 132 5.63 -7.22 -29.25
N LEU A 133 5.97 -5.94 -29.16
CA LEU A 133 5.67 -5.04 -28.06
C LEU A 133 4.25 -4.48 -28.16
N GLY A 134 3.71 -4.35 -29.38
CA GLY A 134 2.35 -3.86 -29.64
C GLY A 134 1.24 -4.83 -29.23
N ARG A 135 1.43 -6.16 -29.38
CA ARG A 135 0.42 -7.17 -28.99
C ARG A 135 0.36 -7.43 -27.49
N ASN A 136 1.43 -7.13 -26.75
CA ASN A 136 1.48 -7.38 -25.32
C ASN A 136 0.81 -6.31 -24.46
N LEU A 137 0.60 -5.08 -24.97
CA LEU A 137 -0.12 -4.05 -24.20
C LEU A 137 -1.57 -4.46 -23.87
N GLY A 138 -2.21 -5.27 -24.73
CA GLY A 138 -3.57 -5.79 -24.53
C GLY A 138 -3.68 -7.07 -23.68
N SER A 139 -2.58 -7.81 -23.46
CA SER A 139 -2.59 -9.07 -22.69
C SER A 139 -2.37 -8.88 -21.17
N TYR A 140 -2.18 -7.63 -20.72
CA TYR A 140 -1.84 -7.30 -19.33
C TYR A 140 -3.01 -7.33 -18.33
N GLY A 141 -4.18 -7.79 -18.73
CA GLY A 141 -5.35 -7.91 -17.84
C GLY A 141 -5.15 -8.84 -16.63
N GLY A 142 -4.10 -9.68 -16.61
CA GLY A 142 -3.79 -10.61 -15.51
C GLY A 142 -2.45 -10.40 -14.78
N ASN A 143 -1.42 -9.85 -15.44
CA ASN A 143 -0.08 -9.70 -14.85
C ASN A 143 0.24 -8.26 -14.39
N ALA A 144 -0.51 -7.25 -14.82
CA ALA A 144 -0.24 -5.85 -14.43
C ALA A 144 -0.47 -5.59 -12.93
N THR A 145 -1.41 -6.30 -12.31
CA THR A 145 -1.70 -6.23 -10.86
C THR A 145 -0.48 -6.55 -10.01
N LYS A 146 0.35 -7.52 -10.40
CA LYS A 146 1.60 -7.84 -9.70
C LYS A 146 2.58 -6.67 -9.72
N TYR A 147 2.75 -6.02 -10.87
CA TYR A 147 3.63 -4.84 -10.98
C TYR A 147 3.10 -3.63 -10.22
N LEU A 148 1.78 -3.57 -10.02
CA LEU A 148 1.11 -2.45 -9.38
C LEU A 148 1.19 -2.52 -7.85
N PHE A 149 1.01 -3.71 -7.29
CA PHE A 149 0.85 -3.91 -5.85
C PHE A 149 1.98 -4.71 -5.19
N LEU A 150 2.74 -5.53 -5.92
CA LEU A 150 3.78 -6.41 -5.35
C LEU A 150 5.21 -5.90 -5.55
N LEU A 151 5.42 -4.88 -6.39
CA LEU A 151 6.74 -4.28 -6.51
C LEU A 151 7.00 -3.25 -5.41
N PRO A 152 8.26 -3.12 -4.94
CA PRO A 152 8.61 -2.10 -3.96
C PRO A 152 8.36 -0.68 -4.47
N PHE A 153 7.87 0.21 -3.62
CA PHE A 153 7.74 1.63 -3.96
C PHE A 153 9.09 2.34 -3.90
N SER A 154 9.19 3.45 -4.63
CA SER A 154 10.40 4.27 -4.56
C SER A 154 10.53 4.88 -3.16
N ARG A 155 11.76 5.12 -2.70
CA ARG A 155 11.99 5.81 -1.41
C ARG A 155 11.25 7.16 -1.31
N LYS A 156 11.06 7.85 -2.44
CA LYS A 156 10.28 9.10 -2.49
C LYS A 156 8.80 8.85 -2.19
N HIS A 157 8.20 7.84 -2.84
CA HIS A 157 6.81 7.44 -2.60
C HIS A 157 6.58 7.04 -1.16
N GLU A 158 7.49 6.24 -0.62
CA GLU A 158 7.45 5.79 0.76
C GLU A 158 7.51 6.95 1.77
N LEU A 159 8.42 7.92 1.58
CA LEU A 159 8.51 9.11 2.44
C LEU A 159 7.27 10.02 2.33
N GLU A 160 6.65 10.09 1.16
CA GLU A 160 5.41 10.83 0.94
C GLU A 160 4.22 10.15 1.63
N ALA A 161 4.10 8.83 1.47
CA ALA A 161 3.10 8.01 2.14
C ALA A 161 3.24 8.06 3.67
N ASP A 162 4.47 8.03 4.20
CA ASP A 162 4.72 8.19 5.64
C ASP A 162 4.18 9.52 6.18
N ARG A 163 4.47 10.63 5.49
CA ARG A 163 4.04 11.97 5.89
C ARG A 163 2.53 12.14 5.82
N LEU A 164 1.92 11.69 4.72
CA LEU A 164 0.46 11.70 4.57
C LEU A 164 -0.21 10.81 5.61
N GLY A 165 0.33 9.63 5.85
CA GLY A 165 -0.19 8.67 6.82
C GLY A 165 -0.26 9.26 8.22
N VAL A 166 0.81 9.90 8.70
CA VAL A 166 0.79 10.52 10.05
C VAL A 166 -0.10 11.76 10.12
N ASP A 167 -0.24 12.51 9.02
CA ASP A 167 -1.23 13.59 8.93
C ASP A 167 -2.66 13.03 9.07
N TYR A 168 -2.96 11.87 8.48
CA TYR A 168 -4.25 11.20 8.61
C TYR A 168 -4.46 10.63 10.02
N MET A 169 -3.42 10.03 10.62
CA MET A 169 -3.46 9.58 12.01
C MET A 169 -3.84 10.73 12.94
N GLN A 170 -3.13 11.87 12.84
CA GLN A 170 -3.41 13.04 13.68
C GLN A 170 -4.85 13.52 13.51
N ARG A 171 -5.33 13.65 12.27
CA ARG A 171 -6.71 14.07 11.96
C ARG A 171 -7.77 13.08 12.46
N ALA A 172 -7.44 11.79 12.46
CA ALA A 172 -8.30 10.71 12.96
C ALA A 172 -8.26 10.56 14.50
N GLY A 173 -7.41 11.33 15.19
CA GLY A 173 -7.27 11.29 16.65
C GLY A 173 -6.36 10.17 17.16
N TYR A 174 -5.50 9.61 16.31
CA TYR A 174 -4.46 8.64 16.68
C TYR A 174 -3.12 9.33 16.92
N ARG A 175 -2.24 8.70 17.70
CA ARG A 175 -0.92 9.24 18.05
C ARG A 175 0.12 9.01 16.94
N PRO A 176 0.60 10.05 16.23
CA PRO A 176 1.56 9.89 15.13
C PRO A 176 2.86 9.17 15.52
N GLN A 177 3.33 9.28 16.76
CA GLN A 177 4.58 8.67 17.23
C GLN A 177 4.53 7.14 17.19
N GLU A 178 3.34 6.54 17.26
CA GLU A 178 3.17 5.10 17.19
C GLU A 178 3.52 4.54 15.80
N SER A 179 3.53 5.39 14.75
CA SER A 179 4.09 5.02 13.45
C SER A 179 5.60 4.73 13.52
N VAL A 180 6.36 5.50 14.29
CA VAL A 180 7.80 5.30 14.50
C VAL A 180 8.04 3.99 15.25
N THR A 181 7.22 3.70 16.26
CA THR A 181 7.26 2.43 17.00
C THR A 181 6.98 1.24 16.08
N LEU A 182 5.92 1.32 15.28
CA LEU A 182 5.57 0.30 14.29
C LEU A 182 6.72 0.04 13.32
N TRP A 183 7.28 1.08 12.70
CA TRP A 183 8.34 0.90 11.69
C TRP A 183 9.63 0.34 12.29
N ARG A 184 9.95 0.66 13.55
CA ARG A 184 11.05 0.01 14.28
C ARG A 184 10.79 -1.47 14.52
N LYS A 185 9.56 -1.86 14.89
CA LYS A 185 9.17 -3.27 15.03
C LYS A 185 9.33 -4.02 13.70
N MET A 186 8.84 -3.45 12.61
CA MET A 186 8.96 -4.03 11.27
C MET A 186 10.43 -4.19 10.85
N ALA A 187 11.27 -3.18 11.09
CA ALA A 187 12.70 -3.25 10.80
C ALA A 187 13.42 -4.34 11.60
N ALA A 188 13.03 -4.57 12.86
CA ALA A 188 13.60 -5.62 13.69
C ALA A 188 13.24 -7.03 13.18
N LEU A 189 12.04 -7.21 12.63
CA LEU A 189 11.63 -8.48 12.00
C LEU A 189 12.42 -8.77 10.71
N GLY A 190 12.74 -7.72 9.93
CA GLY A 190 13.46 -7.86 8.66
C GLY A 190 14.91 -8.39 8.77
N GLY A 191 15.49 -8.43 9.97
CA GLY A 191 16.80 -9.02 10.28
C GLY A 191 16.77 -10.50 10.65
N ALA A 192 15.59 -11.08 10.88
CA ALA A 192 15.39 -12.51 11.10
C ALA A 192 14.94 -13.19 9.79
N SER A 193 15.23 -14.48 9.65
CA SER A 193 14.80 -15.29 8.51
C SER A 193 13.27 -15.26 8.35
N GLY A 194 12.78 -14.64 7.27
CA GLY A 194 11.36 -14.46 6.97
C GLY A 194 10.90 -13.00 7.03
N GLN A 195 11.42 -12.15 6.13
CA GLN A 195 11.01 -10.75 6.06
C GLN A 195 9.49 -10.63 5.87
N PRO A 196 8.79 -9.79 6.65
CA PRO A 196 7.36 -9.52 6.43
C PRO A 196 7.09 -9.11 4.97
N GLU A 197 5.94 -9.51 4.41
CA GLU A 197 5.60 -9.14 3.03
C GLU A 197 5.53 -7.62 2.87
N ILE A 198 4.99 -6.91 3.87
CA ILE A 198 5.00 -5.44 3.91
C ILE A 198 6.42 -4.86 3.92
N ALA A 199 7.40 -5.53 4.54
CA ALA A 199 8.79 -5.06 4.52
C ALA A 199 9.45 -5.30 3.15
N SER A 200 8.91 -6.21 2.34
CA SER A 200 9.38 -6.46 0.97
C SER A 200 8.83 -5.40 0.00
N THR A 201 7.57 -5.00 0.14
CA THR A 201 6.93 -3.98 -0.72
C THR A 201 7.16 -2.55 -0.22
N HIS A 202 7.33 -2.35 1.09
CA HIS A 202 7.55 -1.07 1.76
C HIS A 202 8.81 -1.14 2.64
N PRO A 203 10.02 -1.21 2.05
CA PRO A 203 11.24 -1.28 2.84
C PRO A 203 11.41 0.00 3.68
N SER A 204 11.40 -0.17 5.00
CA SER A 204 11.71 0.90 5.95
C SER A 204 13.15 0.76 6.44
N ASP A 205 13.97 1.78 6.17
CA ASP A 205 15.33 1.87 6.67
C ASP A 205 15.45 2.92 7.81
N ALA A 206 16.59 2.95 8.48
CA ALA A 206 16.84 3.90 9.57
C ALA A 206 16.68 5.37 9.13
N SER A 207 16.93 5.67 7.86
CA SER A 207 16.81 7.03 7.32
C SER A 207 15.35 7.46 7.14
N ARG A 208 14.46 6.54 6.72
CA ARG A 208 13.02 6.79 6.64
C ARG A 208 12.42 7.02 8.03
N ILE A 209 12.77 6.16 8.99
CA ILE A 209 12.32 6.30 10.37
C ILE A 209 12.76 7.65 10.95
N ALA A 210 14.00 8.06 10.71
CA ALA A 210 14.52 9.36 11.14
C ALA A 210 13.78 10.54 10.46
N ALA A 211 13.51 10.44 9.16
CA ALA A 211 12.78 11.47 8.42
C ALA A 211 11.33 11.62 8.89
N LEU A 212 10.66 10.50 9.17
CA LEU A 212 9.31 10.48 9.73
C LEU A 212 9.28 11.09 11.13
N GLN A 213 10.22 10.69 11.99
CA GLN A 213 10.33 11.25 13.34
C GLN A 213 10.60 12.76 13.31
N ALA A 214 11.47 13.24 12.42
CA ALA A 214 11.71 14.66 12.23
C ALA A 214 10.47 15.40 11.74
N TYR A 215 9.69 14.81 10.83
CA TYR A 215 8.44 15.40 10.35
C TYR A 215 7.40 15.52 11.47
N ILE A 216 7.18 14.46 12.25
CA ILE A 216 6.26 14.46 13.40
C ILE A 216 6.66 15.57 14.39
N SER A 217 7.94 15.63 14.77
CA SER A 217 8.46 16.68 15.67
C SER A 217 8.26 18.09 15.11
N SER A 218 8.44 18.28 13.81
CA SER A 218 8.25 19.59 13.15
C SER A 218 6.80 20.10 13.20
N LYS A 219 5.84 19.18 13.34
CA LYS A 219 4.40 19.47 13.43
C LYS A 219 3.94 19.68 14.87
N GLY A 220 4.83 19.49 15.85
CA GLY A 220 4.53 19.61 17.28
C GLY A 220 3.66 18.46 17.82
N TRP A 221 3.73 17.30 17.17
CA TRP A 221 3.02 16.10 17.60
C TRP A 221 3.89 15.27 18.54
#